data_AF-A0A7S2QZQ4-F1
#
_entry.id   AF-A0A7S2QZQ4-F1
#
_cell.length_a   1.000
_cell.length_b   1.000
_cell.length_c   1.000
_cell.angle_alpha   90.00
_cell.angle_beta   90.00
_cell.angle_gamma   90.00
#
_symmetry.space_group_name_H-M   'P 1'
#
loop_
_entity.id
_entity.type
_entity.pdbx_description
1 polymer ?
#
loop_
_entity_poly.entity_id
_entity_poly.type
_entity_poly.pdbx_seq_one_letter_code
_entity_poly.pdbx_strand_id
1 'polypeptide(L)'
;MPYYQNQTNQQHQRIKLTIMLSRIFAFNTSRRYLFIFHRTATRVTGNRFLSIHSELSKKERVEEERYIREIEHQKYLVRKAEKDDAEAIAKMTAAEEERKAEMDTIIGEVFSVLSETGEKISDAAVENFASWKLGK
;
A
#
# COMPACT_ATOMS: atom_id res chain seq x y z
N MET A 1 30.36 19.82 21.82
CA MET A 1 31.20 18.80 21.16
C MET A 1 30.32 17.87 20.28
N PRO A 2 29.89 18.30 19.08
CA PRO A 2 28.98 17.51 18.21
C PRO A 2 29.69 16.67 17.12
N TYR A 3 31.03 16.67 17.09
CA TYR A 3 31.80 16.05 15.99
C TYR A 3 31.75 14.51 15.95
N TYR A 4 31.55 13.84 17.10
CA TYR A 4 31.56 12.38 17.16
C TYR A 4 30.25 11.72 16.70
N GLN A 5 29.13 12.44 16.75
CA GLN A 5 27.80 11.89 16.44
C GLN A 5 27.52 11.81 14.93
N ASN A 6 28.20 12.64 14.13
CA ASN A 6 28.10 12.58 12.67
C ASN A 6 28.92 11.44 12.06
N GLN A 7 30.02 11.02 12.69
CA GLN A 7 30.85 9.92 12.19
C GLN A 7 30.15 8.57 12.31
N THR A 8 29.42 8.32 13.42
CA THR A 8 28.69 7.06 13.63
C THR A 8 27.52 6.89 12.66
N ASN A 9 26.82 7.99 12.34
CA ASN A 9 25.74 8.00 11.34
C ASN A 9 26.26 7.76 9.92
N GLN A 10 27.39 8.35 9.55
CA GLN A 10 28.02 8.09 8.25
C GLN A 10 28.50 6.64 8.13
N GLN A 11 29.03 6.04 9.20
CA GLN A 11 29.40 4.62 9.17
C GLN A 11 28.19 3.69 9.04
N HIS A 12 27.10 3.97 9.74
CA HIS A 12 25.86 3.19 9.60
C HIS A 12 25.28 3.25 8.18
N GLN A 13 25.32 4.42 7.53
CA GLN A 13 24.88 4.53 6.14
C GLN A 13 25.78 3.77 5.18
N ARG A 14 27.11 3.83 5.36
CA ARG A 14 28.06 3.05 4.55
C ARG A 14 27.83 1.55 4.68
N ILE A 15 27.64 1.03 5.90
CA ILE A 15 27.38 -0.40 6.14
C ILE A 15 26.10 -0.84 5.43
N LYS A 16 25.01 -0.06 5.53
CA LYS A 16 23.74 -0.36 4.85
C LYS A 16 23.89 -0.37 3.33
N LEU A 17 24.63 0.58 2.76
CA LEU A 17 24.92 0.66 1.33
C LEU A 17 25.74 -0.55 0.85
N THR A 18 26.78 -0.94 1.60
CA THR A 18 27.62 -2.11 1.27
C THR A 18 26.82 -3.41 1.33
N ILE A 19 25.93 -3.57 2.31
CA ILE A 19 25.04 -4.75 2.39
C ILE A 19 24.07 -4.78 1.21
N MET A 20 23.48 -3.66 0.80
CA MET A 20 22.61 -3.62 -0.38
C MET A 20 23.34 -3.92 -1.69
N LEU A 21 24.53 -3.35 -1.90
CA LEU A 21 25.32 -3.59 -3.10
C LEU A 21 25.81 -5.05 -3.19
N SER A 22 26.14 -5.68 -2.05
CA SER A 22 26.52 -7.09 -2.01
C SER A 22 25.37 -8.04 -2.40
N ARG A 23 24.11 -7.67 -2.12
CA ARG A 23 22.93 -8.46 -2.50
C ARG A 23 22.61 -8.34 -4.00
N ILE A 24 22.91 -7.20 -4.62
CA ILE A 24 22.74 -7.00 -6.07
C ILE A 24 23.82 -7.77 -6.84
N PHE A 25 25.06 -7.85 -6.33
CA PHE A 25 26.13 -8.61 -6.97
C PHE A 25 26.00 -10.13 -6.83
N ALA A 26 25.38 -10.63 -5.75
CA ALA A 26 25.15 -12.06 -5.56
C ALA A 26 24.11 -12.66 -6.53
N PHE A 27 23.28 -11.83 -7.17
CA PHE A 27 22.24 -12.29 -8.10
C PHE A 27 22.72 -12.46 -9.55
N ASN A 28 23.96 -12.08 -9.88
CA ASN A 28 24.45 -12.04 -11.28
C ASN A 28 25.56 -13.05 -11.63
N THR A 29 25.95 -13.94 -10.72
CA THR A 29 27.07 -14.89 -10.95
C THR A 29 26.65 -16.35 -11.08
N SER A 30 25.39 -16.64 -11.41
CA SER A 30 24.98 -17.96 -11.89
C SER A 30 25.10 -18.10 -13.41
N ARG A 31 26.24 -17.68 -14.00
CA ARG A 31 26.69 -18.22 -15.30
C ARG A 31 27.38 -19.55 -15.05
N ARG A 32 26.58 -20.57 -14.70
CA ARG A 32 27.02 -21.96 -14.85
C ARG A 32 27.17 -22.22 -16.34
N TYR A 33 28.41 -22.24 -16.82
CA TYR A 33 28.74 -22.84 -18.10
C TYR A 33 28.45 -24.34 -18.01
N LEU A 34 27.21 -24.72 -18.33
CA LEU A 34 26.92 -26.10 -18.71
C LEU A 34 27.65 -26.36 -20.02
N PHE A 35 28.80 -27.03 -19.95
CA PHE A 35 29.35 -27.71 -21.12
C PHE A 35 28.38 -28.82 -21.51
N ILE A 36 27.47 -28.49 -22.42
CA ILE A 36 26.61 -29.45 -23.08
C ILE A 36 27.51 -30.23 -24.04
N PHE A 37 27.94 -31.42 -23.63
CA PHE A 37 28.50 -32.37 -24.58
C PHE A 37 27.40 -32.71 -25.60
N HIS A 38 27.58 -32.25 -26.85
CA HIS A 38 26.73 -32.68 -27.96
C HIS A 38 27.00 -34.16 -28.24
N ARG A 39 26.22 -35.04 -27.60
CA ARG A 39 25.98 -36.37 -28.14
C ARG A 39 25.30 -36.12 -29.49
N THR A 40 25.97 -36.46 -30.58
CA THR A 40 25.43 -36.34 -31.94
C THR A 40 24.23 -37.27 -32.06
N ALA A 41 23.07 -36.78 -31.63
CA ALA A 41 21.79 -37.37 -31.93
C ALA A 41 21.62 -37.27 -33.45
N THR A 42 21.50 -38.43 -34.08
CA THR A 42 21.05 -38.61 -35.45
C THR A 42 20.05 -37.52 -35.85
N ARG A 43 20.36 -36.79 -36.92
CA ARG A 43 19.44 -35.81 -37.53
C ARG A 43 18.15 -36.55 -37.89
N VAL A 44 17.16 -36.49 -36.99
CA VAL A 44 15.78 -36.60 -37.39
C VAL A 44 15.52 -35.34 -38.18
N THR A 45 15.67 -35.41 -39.50
CA THR A 45 15.07 -34.46 -40.45
C THR A 45 13.56 -34.61 -40.34
N GLY A 46 13.02 -34.18 -39.21
CA GLY A 46 11.61 -33.88 -39.09
C GLY A 46 11.40 -32.63 -39.93
N ASN A 47 10.78 -32.80 -41.09
CA ASN A 47 10.25 -31.69 -41.86
C ASN A 47 9.30 -30.92 -40.94
N ARG A 48 9.80 -29.87 -40.30
CA ARG A 48 8.98 -28.86 -39.62
C ARG A 48 8.24 -28.13 -40.72
N PHE A 49 7.12 -28.70 -41.15
CA PHE A 49 6.11 -27.95 -41.89
C PHE A 49 5.59 -26.88 -40.92
N LEU A 50 6.25 -25.71 -40.93
CA LEU A 50 5.81 -24.50 -40.25
C LEU A 50 4.53 -24.06 -40.95
N SER A 51 3.40 -24.65 -40.54
CA SER A 51 2.08 -24.18 -40.93
C SER A 51 1.89 -22.81 -40.28
N ILE A 52 2.12 -21.77 -41.07
CA ILE A 52 1.91 -20.35 -40.72
C ILE A 52 0.54 -20.16 -40.07
N HIS A 53 -0.47 -20.91 -40.53
CA HIS A 53 -1.81 -20.89 -39.98
C HIS A 53 -1.88 -21.34 -38.50
N SER A 54 -1.15 -22.39 -38.13
CA SER A 54 -1.14 -22.90 -36.75
C SER A 54 -0.43 -21.97 -35.77
N GLU A 55 0.54 -21.18 -36.26
CA GLU A 55 1.25 -20.18 -35.45
C GLU A 55 0.45 -18.89 -35.30
N LEU A 56 -0.28 -18.47 -36.33
CA LEU A 56 -1.22 -17.34 -36.28
C LEU A 56 -2.33 -17.58 -35.27
N SER A 57 -3.00 -18.74 -35.33
CA SER A 57 -4.07 -19.06 -34.38
C SER A 57 -3.57 -19.11 -32.92
N LYS A 58 -2.33 -19.54 -32.69
CA LYS A 58 -1.73 -19.50 -31.35
C LYS A 58 -1.46 -18.07 -30.88
N LYS A 59 -1.02 -17.18 -31.77
CA LYS A 59 -0.77 -15.78 -31.43
C LYS A 59 -2.06 -15.04 -31.12
N GLU A 60 -3.08 -15.21 -31.96
CA GLU A 60 -4.41 -14.63 -31.74
C GLU A 60 -4.96 -15.01 -30.36
N ARG A 61 -4.91 -16.30 -30.00
CA ARG A 61 -5.34 -16.76 -28.67
C ARG A 61 -4.56 -16.13 -27.52
N VAL A 62 -3.25 -15.97 -27.66
CA VAL A 62 -2.42 -15.35 -26.61
C VAL A 62 -2.74 -13.87 -26.45
N GLU A 63 -3.03 -13.17 -27.55
CA GLU A 63 -3.42 -11.77 -27.53
C GLU A 63 -4.80 -11.56 -26.91
N GLU A 64 -5.77 -12.41 -27.27
CA GLU A 64 -7.10 -12.41 -26.63
C GLU A 64 -7.01 -12.67 -25.12
N GLU A 65 -6.24 -13.67 -24.70
CA GLU A 65 -6.03 -13.95 -23.27
C GLU A 65 -5.34 -12.78 -22.54
N ARG A 66 -4.37 -12.12 -23.18
CA ARG A 66 -3.71 -10.94 -22.61
C ARG A 66 -4.70 -9.78 -22.47
N TYR A 67 -5.52 -9.54 -23.50
CA TYR A 67 -6.53 -8.50 -23.50
C TYR A 67 -7.59 -8.72 -22.42
N ILE A 68 -8.08 -9.96 -22.27
CA ILE A 68 -9.06 -10.31 -21.23
C ILE A 68 -8.45 -10.06 -19.84
N ARG A 69 -7.22 -10.52 -19.60
CA ARG A 69 -6.54 -10.32 -18.31
C ARG A 69 -6.35 -8.84 -17.98
N GLU A 70 -6.03 -8.02 -18.98
CA GLU A 70 -5.88 -6.58 -18.80
C GLU A 70 -7.21 -5.91 -18.44
N ILE A 71 -8.29 -6.25 -19.14
CA ILE A 71 -9.64 -5.76 -18.82
C ILE A 71 -10.08 -6.18 -17.41
N GLU A 72 -9.88 -7.45 -17.06
CA GLU A 72 -10.23 -7.95 -15.73
C GLU A 72 -9.45 -7.23 -14.64
N HIS A 73 -8.15 -6.97 -14.87
CA HIS A 73 -7.32 -6.21 -13.96
C HIS A 73 -7.81 -4.77 -13.81
N GLN A 74 -8.14 -4.08 -14.90
CA GLN A 74 -8.70 -2.72 -14.85
C GLN A 74 -10.04 -2.71 -14.09
N LYS A 75 -10.95 -3.65 -14.37
CA LYS A 75 -12.22 -3.80 -13.64
C LYS A 75 -12.03 -4.13 -12.17
N TYR A 76 -10.96 -4.84 -11.83
CA TYR A 76 -10.61 -5.12 -10.43
C TYR A 76 -10.11 -3.86 -9.73
N LEU A 77 -9.23 -3.07 -10.37
CA LEU A 77 -8.72 -1.83 -9.81
C LEU A 77 -9.84 -0.82 -9.54
N VAL A 78 -10.78 -0.64 -10.47
CA VAL A 78 -11.94 0.25 -10.27
C VAL A 78 -12.78 -0.20 -9.06
N ARG A 79 -13.15 -1.49 -9.00
CA ARG A 79 -13.91 -2.04 -7.86
C ARG A 79 -13.17 -1.94 -6.54
N LYS A 80 -11.83 -2.02 -6.56
CA LYS A 80 -11.02 -1.87 -5.37
C LYS A 80 -11.01 -0.41 -4.90
N ALA A 81 -10.82 0.54 -5.80
CA ALA A 81 -10.87 1.97 -5.48
C ALA A 81 -12.23 2.36 -4.88
N GLU A 82 -13.34 1.91 -5.48
CA GLU A 82 -14.70 2.17 -4.97
C GLU A 82 -14.90 1.61 -3.54
N LYS A 83 -14.33 0.43 -3.24
CA LYS A 83 -14.40 -0.15 -1.89
C LYS A 83 -13.53 0.59 -0.89
N ASP A 84 -12.30 0.92 -1.27
CA ASP A 84 -11.36 1.64 -0.42
C ASP A 84 -11.93 3.04 -0.07
N ASP A 85 -12.58 3.72 -1.03
CA ASP A 85 -13.26 5.00 -0.80
C ASP A 85 -14.49 4.85 0.12
N ALA A 86 -15.32 3.82 -0.10
CA ALA A 86 -16.47 3.55 0.76
C ALA A 86 -16.06 3.22 2.21
N GLU A 87 -14.99 2.44 2.39
CA GLU A 87 -14.44 2.13 3.71
C GLU A 87 -13.81 3.37 4.39
N ALA A 88 -13.17 4.25 3.62
CA ALA A 88 -12.62 5.50 4.15
C ALA A 88 -13.73 6.42 4.66
N ILE A 89 -14.82 6.57 3.90
CA ILE A 89 -15.99 7.36 4.30
C ILE A 89 -16.63 6.77 5.56
N ALA A 90 -16.86 5.46 5.59
CA ALA A 90 -17.47 4.79 6.74
C ALA A 90 -16.63 4.92 8.04
N LYS A 91 -15.29 4.91 7.92
CA LYS A 91 -14.40 5.12 9.08
C LYS A 91 -14.42 6.56 9.57
N MET A 92 -14.53 7.55 8.68
CA MET A 92 -14.68 8.95 9.08
C MET A 92 -16.00 9.18 9.81
N THR A 93 -17.12 8.65 9.30
CA THR A 93 -18.43 8.82 9.94
C THR A 93 -18.47 8.18 11.33
N ALA A 94 -17.92 6.98 11.50
CA ALA A 94 -17.88 6.31 12.80
C ALA A 94 -17.03 7.10 13.83
N ALA A 95 -15.86 7.59 13.42
CA ALA A 95 -15.00 8.39 14.29
C ALA A 95 -15.62 9.76 14.63
N GLU A 96 -16.40 10.35 13.72
CA GLU A 96 -17.15 11.59 13.98
C GLU A 96 -18.32 11.37 14.93
N GLU A 97 -19.04 10.25 14.83
CA GLU A 97 -20.13 9.88 15.74
C GLU A 97 -19.62 9.64 17.16
N GLU A 98 -18.50 8.92 17.32
CA GLU A 98 -17.85 8.73 18.63
C GLU A 98 -17.42 10.06 19.24
N ARG A 99 -16.81 10.94 18.43
CA ARG A 99 -16.39 12.28 18.90
C ARG A 99 -17.57 13.18 19.28
N LYS A 100 -18.71 13.08 18.57
CA LYS A 100 -19.92 13.81 18.93
C LYS A 100 -20.51 13.29 20.24
N ALA A 101 -20.60 11.97 20.40
CA ALA A 101 -21.10 11.37 21.63
C ALA A 101 -20.25 11.74 22.86
N GLU A 102 -18.92 11.75 22.74
CA GLU A 102 -18.02 12.23 23.79
C GLU A 102 -18.26 13.71 24.13
N MET A 103 -18.44 14.54 23.11
CA MET A 103 -18.68 15.97 23.29
C MET A 103 -20.03 16.25 23.95
N ASP A 104 -21.10 15.57 23.54
CA ASP A 104 -22.44 15.68 24.12
C ASP A 104 -22.45 15.24 25.59
N THR A 105 -21.70 14.17 25.92
CA THR A 105 -21.56 13.70 27.31
C THR A 105 -20.89 14.76 28.17
N ILE A 106 -19.80 15.36 27.68
CA ILE A 106 -19.07 16.41 28.41
C ILE A 106 -19.91 17.69 28.53
N ILE A 107 -20.64 18.07 27.48
CA ILE A 107 -21.55 19.22 27.53
C ILE A 107 -22.61 18.99 28.62
N GLY A 108 -23.16 17.78 28.74
CA GLY A 108 -24.10 17.43 29.80
C GLY A 108 -23.49 17.56 31.20
N GLU A 109 -22.25 17.10 31.39
CA GLU A 109 -21.53 17.24 32.67
C GLU A 109 -21.25 18.71 33.02
N VAL A 110 -20.76 19.49 32.05
CA VAL A 110 -20.47 20.91 32.21
C VAL A 110 -21.76 21.67 32.54
N PHE A 111 -22.85 21.38 31.82
CA PHE A 111 -24.15 21.99 32.08
C PHE A 111 -24.68 21.64 33.47
N SER A 112 -24.53 20.38 33.91
CA SER A 112 -24.92 19.95 35.25
C SER A 112 -24.20 20.75 36.33
N VAL A 113 -22.87 20.88 36.25
CA VAL A 113 -22.06 21.63 37.22
C VAL A 113 -22.42 23.12 37.21
N LEU A 114 -22.61 23.70 36.03
CA LEU A 114 -22.92 25.11 35.87
C LEU A 114 -24.37 25.45 36.27
N SER A 115 -25.28 24.49 36.21
CA SER A 115 -26.66 24.69 36.67
C SER A 115 -26.76 24.89 38.19
N GLU A 116 -25.79 24.35 38.95
CA GLU A 116 -25.74 24.49 40.42
C GLU A 116 -25.31 25.90 40.85
N THR A 117 -24.62 26.67 39.99
CA THR A 117 -24.11 28.00 40.34
C THR A 117 -25.16 29.11 40.17
N GLY A 118 -26.28 28.83 39.49
CA GLY A 118 -27.37 29.78 39.29
C GLY A 118 -27.03 30.97 38.36
N GLU A 119 -25.87 30.93 37.69
CA GLU A 119 -25.46 31.96 36.74
C GLU A 119 -26.01 31.68 35.33
N LYS A 120 -26.36 32.75 34.61
CA LYS A 120 -26.80 32.65 33.22
C LYS A 120 -25.59 32.49 32.32
N ILE A 121 -25.42 31.30 31.76
CA ILE A 121 -24.30 30.97 30.90
C ILE A 121 -24.82 30.74 29.48
N SER A 122 -24.08 31.23 28.49
CA SER A 122 -24.41 31.05 27.08
C SER A 122 -23.96 29.67 26.59
N ASP A 123 -24.66 29.10 25.62
CA ASP A 123 -24.32 27.80 25.02
C ASP A 123 -22.89 27.79 24.46
N ALA A 124 -22.44 28.92 23.88
CA ALA A 124 -21.08 29.08 23.40
C ALA A 124 -20.01 28.96 24.50
N ALA A 125 -20.32 29.36 25.74
CA ALA A 125 -19.40 29.17 26.85
C ALA A 125 -19.33 27.70 27.29
N VAL A 126 -20.45 26.98 27.27
CA VAL A 126 -20.51 25.55 27.59
C VAL A 126 -19.71 24.73 26.58
N GLU A 127 -19.85 25.04 25.29
CA GLU A 127 -19.06 24.40 24.22
C GLU A 127 -17.55 24.66 24.38
N ASN A 128 -17.16 25.87 24.78
CA ASN A 128 -15.76 26.21 25.04
C ASN A 128 -15.18 25.48 26.27
N PHE A 129 -15.99 25.24 27.31
CA PHE A 129 -15.57 24.41 28.44
C PHE A 129 -15.46 22.93 28.05
N ALA A 130 -16.36 22.45 27.20
CA ALA A 130 -16.31 21.09 26.67
C ALA A 130 -15.07 20.87 25.79
N SER A 131 -14.74 21.82 24.91
CA SER A 131 -13.53 21.76 24.08
C SER A 131 -12.26 21.82 24.92
N TRP A 132 -12.23 22.68 25.96
CA TRP A 132 -11.12 22.76 26.92
C TRP A 132 -10.89 21.43 27.65
N LYS A 133 -11.96 20.76 28.11
CA LYS A 133 -11.87 19.45 28.77
C LYS A 133 -11.35 18.35 27.84
N LEU A 134 -11.70 18.41 26.55
CA LEU A 134 -11.23 17.50 25.51
C LEU A 134 -9.80 17.81 25.02
N GLY A 135 -9.18 18.91 25.47
CA GLY A 135 -7.85 19.33 25.04
C GLY A 135 -7.77 19.71 23.56
N LYS A 136 -8.88 20.21 22.99
CA LYS A 136 -8.98 20.68 21.60
C LYS A 136 -8.80 22.19 21.48
#